data_AF-A0AAD7H5A9-F1
#
_entry.id   AF-A0AAD7H5A9-F1
#
_cell.length_a   1.000
_cell.length_b   1.000
_cell.length_c   1.000
_cell.angle_alpha   90.00
_cell.angle_beta   90.00
_cell.angle_gamma   90.00
#
_symmetry.space_group_name_H-M   'P 1'
#
loop_
_entity.id
_entity.type
_entity.pdbx_description
1 polymer ?
#
loop_
_entity_poly.entity_id
_entity_poly.type
_entity_poly.pdbx_seq_one_letter_code
_entity_poly.pdbx_strand_id
1 'polypeptide(L)'
;MPNTTLNSSSESKRPQWIDRRNARRTVPLQVLCLGISRTGTSSMTRALETLGYVKTNHALDVVTNPSEIEMWMEAINAKFFGKGKLYVR
;
A
#
# COMPACT_ATOMS: atom_id res chain seq x y z
N MET A 1 29.97 18.54 -42.22
CA MET A 1 28.59 18.09 -41.96
C MET A 1 28.54 17.42 -40.59
N PRO A 2 27.99 18.06 -39.55
CA PRO A 2 27.82 17.41 -38.25
C PRO A 2 26.62 16.46 -38.30
N ASN A 3 26.85 15.19 -37.98
CA ASN A 3 25.78 14.21 -37.82
C ASN A 3 25.07 14.45 -36.48
N THR A 4 23.88 15.04 -36.56
CA THR A 4 22.94 15.15 -35.44
C THR A 4 22.45 13.76 -35.07
N THR A 5 23.02 13.16 -34.04
CA THR A 5 22.40 12.02 -33.35
C THR A 5 21.20 12.54 -32.58
N LEU A 6 20.00 12.32 -33.14
CA LEU A 6 18.73 12.48 -32.45
C LEU A 6 18.73 11.56 -31.23
N ASN A 7 18.90 12.15 -30.03
CA ASN A 7 18.65 11.46 -28.77
C ASN A 7 17.14 11.21 -28.66
N SER A 8 16.69 10.06 -29.15
CA SER A 8 15.31 9.62 -29.08
C SER A 8 14.97 9.14 -27.67
N SER A 9 13.84 9.63 -27.18
CA SER A 9 13.02 9.06 -26.10
C SER A 9 13.45 9.44 -24.69
N SER A 10 12.88 10.54 -24.19
CA SER A 10 12.65 10.75 -22.76
C SER A 10 11.84 9.57 -22.22
N GLU A 11 12.52 8.61 -21.60
CA GLU A 11 11.89 7.46 -20.98
C GLU A 11 10.96 7.95 -19.87
N SER A 12 9.65 7.88 -20.12
CA SER A 12 8.61 8.16 -19.14
C SER A 12 8.81 7.20 -17.96
N LYS A 13 9.33 7.73 -16.84
CA LYS A 13 9.50 6.95 -15.61
C LYS A 13 8.13 6.41 -15.20
N ARG A 14 7.92 5.11 -15.39
CA ARG A 14 6.73 4.41 -14.88
C ARG A 14 6.66 4.69 -13.37
N PRO A 15 5.46 4.96 -12.81
CA PRO A 15 5.33 5.13 -11.37
C PRO A 15 5.88 3.88 -10.68
N GLN A 16 6.98 4.03 -9.94
CA GLN A 16 7.57 2.93 -9.18
C GLN A 16 6.66 2.66 -7.98
N TRP A 17 6.18 1.42 -7.90
CA TRP A 17 5.46 0.94 -6.72
C TRP A 17 6.40 0.94 -5.50
N ILE A 18 5.85 1.27 -4.33
CA ILE A 18 6.63 1.38 -3.11
C ILE A 18 6.64 0.01 -2.43
N ASP A 19 7.79 -0.66 -2.41
CA ASP A 19 7.97 -1.87 -1.61
C ASP A 19 8.06 -1.50 -0.12
N ARG A 20 7.11 -2.02 0.68
CA ARG A 20 7.01 -1.77 2.12
C ARG A 20 7.43 -2.96 2.99
N ARG A 21 8.02 -4.02 2.42
CA ARG A 21 8.41 -5.24 3.17
C ARG A 21 9.37 -4.97 4.33
N ASN A 22 10.28 -4.01 4.16
CA ASN A 22 11.24 -3.60 5.18
C ASN A 22 10.82 -2.34 5.95
N ALA A 23 9.62 -1.81 5.68
CA ALA A 23 9.15 -0.61 6.33
C ALA A 23 8.82 -0.89 7.80
N ARG A 24 9.25 0.01 8.68
CA ARG A 24 8.85 0.02 10.08
C ARG A 24 7.92 1.18 10.33
N ARG A 25 6.87 0.93 11.12
CA ARG A 25 5.91 1.96 11.52
C ARG A 25 6.63 3.06 12.32
N THR A 26 6.63 4.29 11.80
CA THR A 26 7.27 5.46 12.44
C THR A 26 6.34 6.23 13.39
N VAL A 27 5.03 6.03 13.27
CA VAL A 27 3.99 6.69 14.08
C VAL A 27 3.15 5.65 14.84
N PRO A 28 2.71 5.90 16.10
CA PRO A 28 1.81 4.99 16.83
C PRO A 28 0.58 4.59 16.01
N LEU A 29 0.18 3.31 16.04
CA LEU A 29 -1.13 2.90 15.54
C LEU A 29 -2.18 3.44 16.52
N GLN A 30 -3.13 4.24 16.04
CA GLN A 30 -4.10 4.94 16.89
C GLN A 30 -5.52 4.35 16.82
N VAL A 31 -6.00 4.01 15.63
CA VAL A 31 -7.39 3.56 15.41
C VAL A 31 -7.41 2.30 14.54
N LEU A 32 -8.28 1.35 14.89
CA LEU A 32 -8.59 0.17 14.10
C LEU A 32 -10.09 0.14 13.77
N CYS A 33 -10.43 0.24 12.49
CA CYS A 33 -11.81 0.14 12.02
C CYS A 33 -12.09 -1.30 11.56
N LEU A 34 -12.88 -2.05 12.35
CA LEU A 34 -13.21 -3.46 12.07
C LEU A 34 -14.50 -3.62 11.24
N GLY A 35 -14.92 -2.57 10.53
CA GLY A 35 -16.06 -2.62 9.62
C GLY A 35 -15.74 -3.46 8.38
N ILE A 36 -16.70 -4.24 7.91
CA ILE A 36 -16.54 -5.04 6.70
C ILE A 36 -16.63 -4.17 5.43
N SER A 37 -16.23 -4.73 4.29
CA SER A 37 -16.33 -4.01 3.01
C SER A 37 -17.77 -3.52 2.76
N ARG A 38 -17.90 -2.34 2.14
CA ARG A 38 -19.17 -1.68 1.77
C ARG A 38 -20.03 -1.15 2.92
N THR A 39 -19.58 -1.17 4.17
CA THR A 39 -20.28 -0.52 5.30
C THR A 39 -19.80 0.90 5.56
N GLY A 40 -19.53 1.67 4.51
CA GLY A 40 -19.05 3.05 4.62
C GLY A 40 -17.57 3.20 5.01
N THR A 41 -16.74 2.18 4.77
CA THR A 41 -15.29 2.22 5.10
C THR A 41 -14.55 3.36 4.40
N SER A 42 -14.92 3.71 3.16
CA SER A 42 -14.35 4.87 2.44
C SER A 42 -14.73 6.19 3.10
N SER A 43 -15.98 6.32 3.55
CA SER A 43 -16.46 7.50 4.28
C SER A 43 -15.75 7.62 5.63
N MET A 44 -15.52 6.49 6.31
CA MET A 44 -14.76 6.43 7.55
C MET A 44 -13.31 6.89 7.34
N THR A 45 -12.62 6.41 6.30
CA THR A 45 -11.29 6.88 5.92
C THR A 45 -11.26 8.40 5.78
N ARG A 46 -12.23 8.97 5.05
CA ARG A 46 -12.30 10.43 4.86
C ARG A 46 -12.58 11.21 6.14
N ALA A 47 -13.41 10.66 7.02
CA ALA A 47 -13.69 11.26 8.33
C ALA A 47 -12.44 11.27 9.21
N LEU A 48 -11.68 10.17 9.23
CA LEU A 48 -10.42 10.06 9.99
C LEU A 48 -9.36 11.04 9.47
N GLU A 49 -9.23 11.20 8.14
CA GLU A 49 -8.35 12.22 7.56
C GLU A 49 -8.71 13.64 8.01
N THR A 50 -10.02 13.94 8.08
CA THR A 50 -10.53 15.25 8.54
C THR A 50 -10.19 15.50 10.01
N LEU A 51 -10.18 14.45 10.83
CA LEU A 51 -9.78 14.50 12.24
C LEU A 51 -8.25 14.52 12.45
N GLY A 52 -7.46 14.52 11.37
CA GLY A 52 -6.00 14.60 11.44
C GLY A 52 -5.27 13.25 11.51
N TYR A 53 -5.99 12.13 11.35
CA TYR A 53 -5.35 10.81 11.22
C TYR A 53 -4.79 10.66 9.80
N VAL A 54 -3.54 11.11 9.63
CA VAL A 54 -2.83 11.07 8.35
C VAL A 54 -2.52 9.64 7.92
N LYS A 55 -2.67 9.35 6.62
CA LYS A 55 -2.37 8.04 6.00
C LYS A 55 -3.19 6.87 6.56
N THR A 56 -4.51 7.04 6.66
CA THR A 56 -5.42 5.95 7.00
C THR A 56 -5.40 4.90 5.90
N ASN A 57 -5.04 3.64 6.24
CA ASN A 57 -5.02 2.57 5.26
C ASN A 57 -6.44 2.08 4.93
N HIS A 58 -6.72 1.87 3.66
CA HIS A 58 -8.00 1.36 3.16
C HIS A 58 -7.76 0.32 2.05
N ALA A 59 -8.68 -0.62 1.87
CA ALA A 59 -8.54 -1.70 0.88
C ALA A 59 -8.34 -1.18 -0.57
N LEU A 60 -8.80 0.04 -0.87
CA LEU A 60 -8.61 0.66 -2.18
C LEU A 60 -7.20 1.22 -2.41
N ASP A 61 -6.38 1.39 -1.36
CA ASP A 61 -5.00 1.87 -1.49
C ASP A 61 -4.16 0.94 -2.37
N VAL A 62 -4.56 -0.33 -2.43
CA VAL A 62 -3.94 -1.36 -3.28
C VAL A 62 -3.99 -1.02 -4.77
N VAL A 63 -4.97 -0.23 -5.20
CA VAL A 63 -5.05 0.26 -6.60
C VAL A 63 -3.88 1.19 -6.91
N THR A 64 -3.41 1.93 -5.91
CA THR A 64 -2.27 2.85 -6.03
C THR A 64 -0.92 2.15 -5.82
N ASN A 65 -0.90 1.07 -5.04
CA ASN A 65 0.29 0.27 -4.78
C ASN A 65 -0.01 -1.25 -4.83
N PRO A 66 -0.11 -1.84 -6.04
CA PRO A 66 -0.46 -3.25 -6.20
C PRO A 66 0.51 -4.23 -5.53
N SER A 67 1.77 -3.82 -5.32
CA SER A 67 2.78 -4.61 -4.62
C SER A 67 2.38 -5.00 -3.19
N GLU A 68 1.43 -4.28 -2.57
CA GLU A 68 0.91 -4.59 -1.25
C GLU A 68 0.07 -5.87 -1.22
N ILE A 69 -0.51 -6.29 -2.34
CA ILE A 69 -1.31 -7.52 -2.43
C ILE A 69 -0.49 -8.73 -2.01
N GLU A 70 0.77 -8.80 -2.46
CA GLU A 70 1.65 -9.92 -2.14
C GLU A 70 1.86 -10.05 -0.63
N MET A 71 2.14 -8.92 0.05
CA MET A 71 2.31 -8.89 1.51
C MET A 71 1.04 -9.30 2.26
N TRP A 72 -0.14 -8.84 1.81
CA TRP A 72 -1.42 -9.25 2.40
C TRP A 72 -1.70 -10.75 2.19
N MET A 73 -1.41 -11.28 1.01
CA MET A 73 -1.59 -12.69 0.70
C MET A 73 -0.65 -13.58 1.53
N GLU A 74 0.61 -13.18 1.70
CA GLU A 74 1.56 -13.85 2.59
C GLU A 74 1.04 -13.89 4.04
N ALA A 75 0.51 -12.78 4.56
CA ALA A 75 -0.05 -12.71 5.90
C ALA A 75 -1.30 -13.59 6.08
N ILE A 76 -2.21 -13.61 5.10
CA ILE A 76 -3.39 -14.48 5.09
C ILE A 76 -2.96 -15.96 5.06
N ASN A 77 -2.00 -16.30 4.20
CA ASN A 77 -1.43 -17.65 4.08
C ASN A 77 -0.81 -18.14 5.39
N ALA A 78 -0.03 -17.29 6.06
CA ALA A 78 0.58 -17.63 7.34
C ALA A 78 -0.47 -17.80 8.44
N LYS A 79 -1.51 -16.95 8.46
CA LYS A 79 -2.54 -16.95 9.51
C LYS A 79 -3.53 -18.10 9.40
N PHE A 80 -4.01 -18.41 8.20
CA PHE A 80 -5.16 -19.30 8.00
C PHE A 80 -4.80 -20.63 7.33
N PHE A 81 -3.68 -20.69 6.59
CA PHE A 81 -3.35 -21.86 5.76
C PHE A 81 -2.04 -22.54 6.20
N GLY A 82 -1.40 -22.08 7.26
CA GLY A 82 -0.13 -22.64 7.76
C GLY A 82 1.03 -22.48 6.77
N LYS A 83 0.92 -21.54 5.82
CA LYS A 83 1.90 -21.31 4.75
C LYS A 83 2.71 -20.05 5.04
N GLY A 84 3.98 -20.20 5.40
CA GLY A 84 4.88 -19.09 5.67
C GLY A 84 5.12 -18.83 7.17
N LYS A 85 5.79 -17.72 7.47
CA LYS A 85 6.18 -17.37 8.84
C LYS A 85 5.01 -16.75 9.61
N LEU A 86 4.64 -17.36 10.72
CA LEU A 86 3.65 -16.81 11.65
C LEU A 86 4.15 -15.51 12.28
N TYR A 87 3.22 -14.58 12.52
CA TYR A 87 3.51 -13.39 13.31
C TYR A 87 3.83 -13.79 14.76
N VAL A 88 5.00 -13.36 15.24
CA VAL A 88 5.46 -13.50 16.62
C VAL A 88 5.63 -12.11 17.23
N ARG A 89 5.22 -11.94 18.49
CA ARG A 89 5.22 -10.64 19.19
C ARG A 89 6.60 -10.30 19.75
#